data_AF-A0A2H3E1N3-F1
#
_entry.id   AF-A0A2H3E1N3-F1
#
_cell.length_a   1.000
_cell.length_b   1.000
_cell.length_c   1.000
_cell.angle_alpha   90.00
_cell.angle_beta   90.00
_cell.angle_gamma   90.00
#
_symmetry.space_group_name_H-M   'P 1'
#
loop_
_entity.id
_entity.type
_entity.pdbx_description
1 polymer ?
#
loop_
_entity_poly.entity_id
_entity_poly.type
_entity_poly.pdbx_seq_one_letter_code
_entity_poly.pdbx_strand_id
1 'polypeptide(L)'
;MVGLKFLLCISTVLCLAKEDQGAFGGINIVFAGDFVQLPPVCDSRLFSWIDKISSSDAALKHMQGKLLWFAVDTAVVLDEVMRQEGAENQSFVELLGRLRTGKWETVRLNWDDAEWRHTPLIVTENVVKDAFNDQVACVFAEHTGHPLHYYYSVDKHRNTIICDGLLHNHLANLTSGVTSQ
;
A
#
# COMPACT_ATOMS: atom_id res chain seq x y z
N MET A 1 -0.44 -4.40 -0.02
CA MET A 1 0.58 -5.48 -0.06
C MET A 1 -0.09 -6.79 0.31
N VAL A 2 0.56 -7.92 0.05
CA VAL A 2 -0.02 -9.25 0.27
C VAL A 2 0.24 -9.69 1.71
N GLY A 3 -0.84 -9.97 2.46
CA GLY A 3 -0.78 -10.63 3.76
C GLY A 3 -1.25 -12.08 3.69
N LEU A 4 -1.13 -12.79 4.82
CA LEU A 4 -1.42 -14.22 4.92
C LEU A 4 -2.89 -14.56 4.59
N LYS A 5 -3.86 -13.77 5.08
CA LYS A 5 -5.28 -14.00 4.79
C LYS A 5 -5.57 -13.76 3.32
N PHE A 6 -5.01 -12.70 2.75
CA PHE A 6 -5.22 -12.38 1.34
C PHE A 6 -4.62 -13.46 0.42
N LEU A 7 -3.43 -13.98 0.75
CA LEU A 7 -2.80 -15.07 0.02
C LEU A 7 -3.67 -16.34 0.02
N LEU A 8 -4.23 -16.71 1.17
CA LEU A 8 -5.16 -17.83 1.28
C LEU A 8 -6.44 -17.61 0.45
N CYS A 9 -6.98 -16.39 0.46
CA CYS A 9 -8.14 -16.03 -0.35
C CYS A 9 -7.87 -16.26 -1.84
N ILE A 10 -6.71 -15.79 -2.34
CA ILE A 10 -6.28 -16.01 -3.73
C ILE A 10 -6.23 -17.51 -4.03
N SER A 11 -5.52 -18.29 -3.20
CA SER A 11 -5.42 -19.74 -3.44
C SER A 11 -6.78 -20.41 -3.43
N THR A 12 -7.67 -20.05 -2.51
CA THR A 12 -9.01 -20.64 -2.40
C THR A 12 -9.84 -20.37 -3.66
N VAL A 13 -9.83 -19.13 -4.15
CA VAL A 13 -10.55 -18.75 -5.38
C VAL A 13 -9.97 -19.46 -6.60
N LEU A 14 -8.64 -19.60 -6.68
CA LEU A 14 -8.00 -20.32 -7.78
C LEU A 14 -8.30 -21.81 -7.74
N CYS A 15 -8.27 -22.45 -6.57
CA CYS A 15 -8.64 -23.85 -6.41
C CYS A 15 -10.08 -24.11 -6.89
N LEU A 16 -11.01 -23.24 -6.50
CA LEU A 16 -12.41 -23.32 -6.95
C LEU A 16 -12.52 -23.13 -8.47
N ALA A 17 -11.85 -22.13 -9.04
CA ALA A 17 -11.93 -21.81 -10.45
C ALA A 17 -11.25 -22.87 -11.35
N LYS A 18 -10.24 -23.57 -10.83
CA LYS A 18 -9.50 -24.61 -11.55
C LYS A 18 -9.96 -26.02 -11.26
N GLU A 19 -10.90 -26.19 -10.33
CA GLU A 19 -11.35 -27.49 -9.82
C GLU A 19 -10.16 -28.37 -9.35
N ASP A 20 -9.13 -27.73 -8.79
CA ASP A 20 -7.89 -28.36 -8.35
C ASP A 20 -7.59 -27.93 -6.90
N GLN A 21 -7.32 -28.90 -6.02
CA GLN A 21 -7.04 -28.66 -4.60
C GLN A 21 -5.56 -28.40 -4.30
N GLY A 22 -4.68 -28.47 -5.31
CA GLY A 22 -3.28 -28.08 -5.19
C GLY A 22 -3.12 -26.59 -4.84
N ALA A 23 -1.94 -26.22 -4.34
CA ALA A 23 -1.63 -24.83 -4.02
C ALA A 23 -1.92 -23.93 -5.22
N PHE A 24 -2.67 -22.85 -5.00
CA PHE A 24 -3.11 -21.92 -6.04
C PHE A 24 -3.85 -22.57 -7.22
N GLY A 25 -4.55 -23.69 -7.01
CA GLY A 25 -5.26 -24.41 -8.06
C GLY A 25 -4.34 -24.99 -9.13
N GLY A 26 -3.12 -25.40 -8.75
CA GLY A 26 -2.14 -25.98 -9.66
C GLY A 26 -1.47 -24.98 -10.62
N ILE A 27 -1.67 -23.67 -10.40
CA ILE A 27 -1.08 -22.62 -11.24
C ILE A 27 0.32 -22.27 -10.76
N ASN A 28 1.25 -22.11 -11.71
CA ASN A 28 2.56 -21.54 -11.42
C ASN A 28 2.43 -20.06 -11.02
N ILE A 29 2.81 -19.74 -9.78
CA ILE A 29 2.75 -18.37 -9.26
C ILE A 29 4.16 -17.79 -9.18
N VAL A 30 4.33 -16.58 -9.71
CA VAL A 30 5.53 -15.77 -9.54
C VAL A 30 5.21 -14.61 -8.60
N PHE A 31 5.86 -14.57 -7.45
CA PHE A 31 5.80 -13.44 -6.54
C PHE A 31 6.92 -12.46 -6.85
N ALA A 32 6.58 -11.18 -6.96
CA ALA A 32 7.55 -10.10 -7.12
C ALA A 32 7.20 -8.96 -6.15
N GLY A 33 8.21 -8.43 -5.47
CA GLY A 33 8.03 -7.36 -4.51
C GLY A 33 9.24 -7.16 -3.61
N ASP A 34 9.07 -6.28 -2.63
CA ASP A 34 10.12 -5.92 -1.69
C ASP A 34 9.57 -5.96 -0.25
N PHE A 35 10.16 -6.82 0.58
CA PHE A 35 9.73 -7.03 1.97
C PHE A 35 10.06 -5.87 2.92
N VAL A 36 10.87 -4.90 2.48
CA VAL A 36 11.17 -3.68 3.25
C VAL A 36 10.17 -2.56 2.94
N GLN A 37 9.19 -2.80 2.07
CA GLN A 37 8.05 -1.89 1.91
C GLN A 37 7.12 -1.94 3.12
N LEU A 38 6.14 -1.03 3.09
CA LEU A 38 5.11 -0.95 4.11
C LEU A 38 4.42 -2.34 4.30
N PRO A 39 4.06 -2.71 5.53
CA PRO A 39 3.40 -4.00 5.80
C PRO A 39 1.94 -4.00 5.32
N PRO A 40 1.36 -5.18 5.02
CA PRO A 40 -0.05 -5.27 4.68
C PRO A 40 -0.95 -4.66 5.78
N VAL A 41 -1.96 -3.92 5.36
CA VAL A 41 -2.93 -3.25 6.25
C VAL A 41 -3.86 -4.31 6.83
N CYS A 42 -4.05 -4.29 8.15
CA CYS A 42 -4.96 -5.21 8.87
C CYS A 42 -4.73 -6.71 8.64
N ASP A 43 -3.56 -7.11 8.14
CA ASP A 43 -3.16 -8.49 7.89
C ASP A 43 -1.71 -8.74 8.33
N SER A 44 -1.36 -10.00 8.52
CA SER A 44 -0.01 -10.41 8.91
C SER A 44 0.92 -10.51 7.70
N ARG A 45 2.19 -10.15 7.91
CA ARG A 45 3.25 -10.26 6.88
C ARG A 45 3.47 -11.73 6.51
N LEU A 46 3.81 -12.01 5.25
CA LEU A 46 4.12 -13.38 4.81
C LEU A 46 5.26 -14.03 5.62
N PHE A 47 6.23 -13.23 6.03
CA PHE A 47 7.41 -13.65 6.79
C PHE A 47 7.26 -13.48 8.32
N SER A 48 6.09 -13.13 8.84
CA SER A 48 5.91 -13.04 10.30
C SER A 48 5.99 -14.41 10.97
N TRP A 49 6.41 -14.43 12.23
CA TRP A 49 6.32 -15.59 13.09
C TRP A 49 4.85 -15.87 13.47
N ILE A 50 4.54 -17.14 13.75
CA ILE A 50 3.24 -17.55 14.29
C ILE A 50 3.46 -17.78 15.79
N ASP A 51 3.17 -16.76 16.59
CA ASP A 51 3.51 -16.78 18.02
C ASP A 51 2.44 -17.45 18.89
N LYS A 52 1.23 -17.67 18.36
CA LYS A 52 0.09 -18.22 19.10
C LYS A 52 -0.63 -19.29 18.30
N ILE A 53 -0.57 -20.52 18.78
CA ILE A 53 -1.40 -21.62 18.29
C ILE A 53 -2.78 -21.45 18.94
N SER A 54 -3.77 -21.09 18.14
CA SER A 54 -5.17 -20.97 18.54
C SER A 54 -6.01 -21.78 17.55
N SER A 55 -7.07 -22.42 18.05
CA SER A 55 -8.06 -23.13 17.23
C SER A 55 -9.11 -22.21 16.61
N SER A 56 -8.97 -20.89 16.75
CA SER A 56 -9.88 -19.93 16.10
C SER A 56 -9.77 -20.00 14.57
N ASP A 57 -10.88 -19.80 13.87
CA ASP A 57 -10.93 -19.78 12.41
C ASP A 57 -9.92 -18.79 11.80
N ALA A 58 -9.78 -17.61 12.42
CA ALA A 58 -8.80 -16.60 11.99
C ALA A 58 -7.35 -17.10 12.11
N ALA A 59 -7.02 -17.82 13.19
CA ALA A 59 -5.69 -18.40 13.38
C ALA A 59 -5.41 -19.54 12.39
N LEU A 60 -6.41 -20.39 12.11
CA LEU A 60 -6.30 -21.43 11.09
C LEU A 60 -6.03 -20.84 9.71
N LYS A 61 -6.76 -19.79 9.32
CA LYS A 61 -6.54 -19.07 8.05
C LYS A 61 -5.14 -18.47 7.96
N HIS A 62 -4.63 -17.89 9.04
CA HIS A 62 -3.25 -17.43 9.08
C HIS A 62 -2.24 -18.57 8.86
N MET A 63 -2.43 -19.71 9.54
CA MET A 63 -1.54 -20.86 9.38
C MET A 63 -1.58 -21.41 7.96
N GLN A 64 -2.76 -21.54 7.36
CA GLN A 64 -2.91 -22.00 5.98
C GLN A 64 -2.23 -21.03 4.99
N GLY A 65 -2.42 -19.72 5.15
CA GLY A 65 -1.69 -18.72 4.37
C GLY A 65 -0.18 -18.84 4.53
N LYS A 66 0.31 -19.16 5.73
CA LYS A 66 1.75 -19.35 5.98
C LYS A 66 2.29 -20.61 5.29
N LEU A 67 1.52 -21.70 5.33
CA LEU A 67 1.87 -22.93 4.63
C LEU A 67 1.95 -22.72 3.12
N LEU A 68 1.03 -21.93 2.54
CA LEU A 68 1.09 -21.53 1.13
C LEU A 68 2.36 -20.73 0.83
N TRP A 69 2.76 -19.81 1.70
CA TRP A 69 4.02 -19.07 1.53
C TRP A 69 5.25 -19.98 1.59
N PHE A 70 5.25 -21.00 2.46
CA PHE A 70 6.32 -21.99 2.54
C PHE A 70 6.35 -22.99 1.37
N ALA A 71 5.30 -23.05 0.56
CA ALA A 71 5.32 -23.82 -0.68
C ALA A 71 6.17 -23.16 -1.78
N VAL A 72 6.57 -21.89 -1.60
CA VAL A 72 7.53 -21.23 -2.49
C VAL A 72 8.93 -21.77 -2.22
N ASP A 73 9.50 -22.46 -3.21
CA ASP A 73 10.80 -23.15 -3.10
C ASP A 73 11.97 -22.36 -3.70
N THR A 74 11.65 -21.39 -4.58
CA THR A 74 12.63 -20.67 -5.38
C THR A 74 12.54 -19.18 -5.07
N ALA A 75 13.67 -18.59 -4.70
CA ALA A 75 13.81 -17.15 -4.49
C ALA A 75 14.90 -16.60 -5.41
N VAL A 76 14.60 -15.52 -6.11
CA VAL A 76 15.55 -14.75 -6.91
C VAL A 76 15.67 -13.36 -6.29
N VAL A 77 16.89 -12.95 -5.98
CA VAL A 77 17.19 -11.63 -5.42
C VAL A 77 17.80 -10.77 -6.52
N LEU A 78 17.19 -9.62 -6.77
CA LEU A 78 17.75 -8.58 -7.64
C LEU A 78 18.56 -7.62 -6.78
N ASP A 79 19.82 -7.39 -7.12
CA ASP A 79 20.78 -6.57 -6.38
C ASP A 79 21.14 -5.26 -7.08
N GLU A 80 20.90 -5.15 -8.39
CA GLU A 80 21.12 -3.93 -9.16
C GLU A 80 19.97 -2.92 -9.03
N VAL A 81 20.29 -1.68 -8.64
CA VAL A 81 19.33 -0.58 -8.49
C VAL A 81 19.27 0.24 -9.78
N MET A 82 18.24 -0.03 -10.59
CA MET A 82 18.07 0.61 -11.91
C MET A 82 17.37 1.99 -11.87
N ARG A 83 16.72 2.35 -10.75
CA ARG A 83 15.93 3.60 -10.68
C ARG A 83 16.81 4.84 -10.53
N GLN A 84 17.90 4.71 -9.78
CA GLN A 84 18.85 5.79 -9.50
C GLN A 84 20.22 5.44 -10.06
N GLU A 85 20.27 5.10 -11.34
CA GLU A 85 21.52 4.84 -12.06
C GLU A 85 22.37 6.11 -12.19
N GLY A 86 23.65 5.94 -12.52
CA GLY A 86 24.59 7.04 -12.71
C GLY A 86 25.51 7.27 -11.51
N ALA A 87 26.75 7.65 -11.79
CA ALA A 87 27.78 7.85 -10.76
C ALA A 87 27.41 8.99 -9.79
N GLU A 88 26.62 9.96 -10.25
CA GLU A 88 26.09 11.08 -9.47
C GLU A 88 25.09 10.64 -8.40
N ASN A 89 24.41 9.50 -8.59
CA ASN A 89 23.40 8.98 -7.67
C ASN A 89 23.94 7.94 -6.69
N GLN A 90 25.22 7.56 -6.81
CA GLN A 90 25.82 6.49 -6.02
C GLN A 90 25.69 6.73 -4.51
N SER A 91 25.93 7.96 -4.05
CA SER A 91 25.79 8.35 -2.64
C SER A 91 24.34 8.21 -2.14
N PHE A 92 23.37 8.49 -3.01
CA PHE A 92 21.95 8.33 -2.69
C PHE A 92 21.54 6.86 -2.66
N VAL A 93 22.02 6.04 -3.60
CA VAL A 93 21.80 4.57 -3.59
C VAL A 93 22.37 3.95 -2.30
N GLU A 94 23.58 4.35 -1.89
CA GLU A 94 24.19 3.90 -0.64
C GLU A 94 23.38 4.33 0.59
N LEU A 95 22.88 5.57 0.62
CA LEU A 95 21.99 6.06 1.67
C LEU A 95 20.70 5.22 1.74
N LEU A 96 20.03 4.97 0.60
CA LEU A 96 18.83 4.15 0.54
C LEU A 96 19.09 2.71 1.04
N GLY A 97 20.24 2.14 0.66
CA GLY A 97 20.68 0.83 1.16
C GLY A 97 20.85 0.80 2.68
N ARG A 98 21.43 1.85 3.27
CA ARG A 98 21.54 1.97 4.73
C ARG A 98 20.17 2.10 5.40
N LEU A 99 19.30 2.98 4.89
CA LEU A 99 17.95 3.17 5.39
C LEU A 99 17.13 1.88 5.36
N ARG A 100 17.25 1.10 4.27
CA ARG A 100 16.63 -0.22 4.12
C ARG A 100 17.00 -1.18 5.27
N THR A 101 18.22 -1.09 5.79
CA THR A 101 18.71 -1.90 6.92
C THR A 101 18.48 -1.26 8.30
N GLY A 102 17.73 -0.15 8.36
CA GLY A 102 17.47 0.58 9.60
C GLY A 102 18.64 1.43 10.09
N LYS A 103 19.68 1.62 9.27
CA LYS A 103 20.80 2.52 9.56
C LYS A 103 20.45 3.89 9.01
N TRP A 104 20.29 4.86 9.89
CA TRP A 104 19.96 6.24 9.52
C TRP A 104 21.04 7.19 10.00
N GLU A 105 21.26 8.24 9.20
CA GLU A 105 22.04 9.41 9.57
C GLU A 105 21.13 10.64 9.41
N THR A 106 21.39 11.67 10.19
CA THR A 106 20.63 12.92 10.08
C THR A 106 20.97 13.61 8.75
N VAL A 107 20.01 13.62 7.82
CA VAL A 107 20.10 14.43 6.60
C VAL A 107 19.50 15.81 6.88
N ARG A 108 20.23 16.88 6.53
CA ARG A 108 19.69 18.25 6.56
C ARG A 108 19.29 18.63 5.15
N LEU A 109 18.01 18.94 4.96
CA LEU A 109 17.45 19.38 3.69
C LEU A 109 17.07 20.87 3.80
N ASN A 110 17.31 21.63 2.72
CA ASN A 110 16.84 23.00 2.61
C ASN A 110 15.49 23.02 1.88
N TRP A 111 14.41 23.08 2.65
CA TRP A 111 13.05 23.03 2.12
C TRP A 111 12.61 24.35 1.44
N ASP A 112 13.35 25.43 1.62
CA ASP A 112 13.04 26.75 1.06
C ASP A 112 13.58 26.95 -0.37
N ASP A 113 14.25 25.94 -0.93
CA ASP A 113 14.77 26.03 -2.29
C ASP A 113 13.63 26.07 -3.33
N ALA A 114 13.78 26.95 -4.32
CA ALA A 114 12.81 27.13 -5.39
C ALA A 114 12.62 25.87 -6.24
N GLU A 115 13.61 24.97 -6.27
CA GLU A 115 13.51 23.67 -6.96
C GLU A 115 12.36 22.81 -6.42
N TRP A 116 11.97 22.97 -5.15
CA TRP A 116 10.92 22.17 -4.53
C TRP A 116 9.49 22.63 -4.87
N ARG A 117 9.34 23.83 -5.46
CA ARG A 117 8.04 24.51 -5.64
C ARG A 117 6.97 23.68 -6.36
N HIS A 118 7.36 22.82 -7.29
CA HIS A 118 6.43 21.99 -8.08
C HIS A 118 6.64 20.49 -7.86
N THR A 119 7.39 20.13 -6.82
CA THR A 119 7.70 18.72 -6.54
C THR A 119 6.50 18.03 -5.88
N PRO A 120 6.25 16.75 -6.21
CA PRO A 120 5.24 15.96 -5.50
C PRO A 120 5.58 15.85 -4.01
N LEU A 121 4.62 16.15 -3.15
CA LEU A 121 4.74 16.00 -1.71
C LEU A 121 4.14 14.65 -1.28
N ILE A 122 4.94 13.85 -0.56
CA ILE A 122 4.47 12.61 0.07
C ILE A 122 4.23 12.89 1.56
N VAL A 123 3.01 12.63 2.02
CA VAL A 123 2.62 12.75 3.42
C VAL A 123 2.04 11.44 3.95
N THR A 124 2.02 11.29 5.27
CA THR A 124 1.57 10.05 5.93
C THR A 124 0.05 9.91 6.00
N GLU A 125 -0.68 11.02 6.06
CA GLU A 125 -2.13 11.04 6.30
C GLU A 125 -2.88 11.60 5.10
N ASN A 126 -3.99 10.93 4.76
CA ASN A 126 -4.85 11.39 3.67
C ASN A 126 -5.44 12.79 3.93
N VAL A 127 -5.82 13.11 5.17
CA VAL A 127 -6.39 14.43 5.51
C VAL A 127 -5.40 15.55 5.21
N VAL A 128 -4.11 15.35 5.52
CA VAL A 128 -3.05 16.31 5.23
C VAL A 128 -2.83 16.43 3.72
N LYS A 129 -2.81 15.29 3.02
CA LYS A 129 -2.67 15.23 1.56
C LYS A 129 -3.80 15.97 0.85
N ASP A 130 -5.04 15.73 1.28
CA ASP A 130 -6.24 16.30 0.67
C ASP A 130 -6.28 17.82 0.91
N ALA A 131 -6.02 18.28 2.13
CA ALA A 131 -5.90 19.71 2.44
C ALA A 131 -4.83 20.42 1.60
N PHE A 132 -3.65 19.78 1.43
CA PHE A 132 -2.59 20.34 0.60
C PHE A 132 -2.96 20.35 -0.88
N ASN A 133 -3.53 19.26 -1.39
CA ASN A 133 -3.98 19.16 -2.78
C ASN A 133 -5.05 20.21 -3.11
N ASP A 134 -6.02 20.44 -2.21
CA ASP A 134 -7.05 21.47 -2.39
C ASP A 134 -6.44 22.87 -2.47
N GLN A 135 -5.53 23.19 -1.55
CA GLN A 135 -4.84 24.48 -1.55
C GLN A 135 -4.01 24.67 -2.83
N VAL A 136 -3.21 23.68 -3.22
CA VAL A 136 -2.34 23.76 -4.40
C VAL A 136 -3.14 23.80 -5.69
N ALA A 137 -4.25 23.06 -5.79
CA ALA A 137 -5.14 23.10 -6.95
C ALA A 137 -5.76 24.49 -7.17
N CYS A 138 -6.25 25.13 -6.09
CA CYS A 138 -6.77 26.50 -6.15
C CYS A 138 -5.69 27.48 -6.62
N VAL A 139 -4.52 27.44 -5.99
CA VAL A 139 -3.39 28.32 -6.34
C VAL A 139 -2.94 28.09 -7.80
N PHE A 140 -2.91 26.84 -8.27
CA PHE A 140 -2.54 26.52 -9.64
C PHE A 140 -3.57 27.04 -10.67
N ALA A 141 -4.86 26.88 -10.37
CA ALA A 141 -5.95 27.39 -11.20
C ALA A 141 -5.89 28.92 -11.35
N GLU A 142 -5.66 29.64 -10.24
CA GLU A 142 -5.47 31.09 -10.24
C GLU A 142 -4.26 31.52 -11.09
N HIS A 143 -3.10 30.88 -10.88
CA HIS A 143 -1.89 31.21 -11.63
C HIS A 143 -2.01 30.93 -13.13
N THR A 144 -2.77 29.90 -13.51
CA THR A 144 -2.94 29.52 -14.92
C THR A 144 -4.12 30.22 -15.59
N GLY A 145 -4.97 30.92 -14.84
CA GLY A 145 -6.17 31.57 -15.36
C GLY A 145 -7.26 30.60 -15.81
N HIS A 146 -7.22 29.34 -15.34
CA HIS A 146 -8.21 28.32 -15.68
C HIS A 146 -9.14 28.04 -14.49
N PRO A 147 -10.44 27.82 -14.72
CA PRO A 147 -11.36 27.47 -13.65
C PRO A 147 -11.06 26.07 -13.09
N LEU A 148 -11.13 25.94 -11.76
CA LEU A 148 -11.08 24.65 -11.09
C LEU A 148 -12.49 24.04 -11.04
N HIS A 149 -12.64 22.83 -11.56
CA HIS A 149 -13.90 22.10 -11.58
C HIS A 149 -13.81 20.85 -10.68
N TYR A 150 -14.74 20.72 -9.74
CA TYR A 150 -14.89 19.52 -8.92
C TYR A 150 -16.02 18.64 -9.47
N TYR A 151 -15.73 17.35 -9.63
CA TYR A 151 -16.71 16.35 -9.99
C TYR A 151 -16.80 15.33 -8.86
N TYR A 152 -17.93 15.30 -8.17
CA TYR A 152 -18.18 14.36 -7.08
C TYR A 152 -18.97 13.16 -7.62
N SER A 153 -18.58 11.94 -7.20
CA SER A 153 -19.43 10.77 -7.36
C SER A 153 -20.62 10.86 -6.41
N VAL A 154 -21.81 10.54 -6.90
CA VAL A 154 -23.00 10.43 -6.06
C VAL A 154 -23.07 9.03 -5.50
N ASP A 155 -22.83 8.87 -4.20
CA ASP A 155 -22.92 7.58 -3.54
C ASP A 155 -24.37 7.05 -3.54
N LYS A 156 -24.52 5.84 -4.07
CA LYS A 156 -25.81 5.14 -4.17
C LYS A 156 -25.72 3.79 -3.49
N HIS A 157 -26.69 3.49 -2.64
CA HIS A 157 -26.91 2.13 -2.13
C HIS A 157 -28.23 1.60 -2.71
N ARG A 158 -28.17 0.48 -3.43
CA ARG A 158 -29.33 -0.11 -4.14
C ARG A 158 -30.07 0.91 -5.02
N ASN A 159 -29.32 1.65 -5.84
CA ASN A 159 -29.80 2.76 -6.69
C ASN A 159 -30.47 3.94 -5.97
N THR A 160 -30.45 3.98 -4.65
CA THR A 160 -30.97 5.11 -3.88
C THR A 160 -29.80 6.00 -3.47
N ILE A 161 -29.90 7.29 -3.77
CA ILE A 161 -28.90 8.27 -3.36
C ILE A 161 -28.88 8.32 -1.84
N ILE A 162 -27.68 8.27 -1.27
CA ILE A 162 -27.50 8.42 0.17
C ILE A 162 -27.60 9.90 0.49
N CYS A 163 -28.74 10.37 1.03
CA CYS A 163 -28.96 11.78 1.36
C CYS A 163 -28.72 12.12 2.84
N ASP A 164 -28.34 11.14 3.66
CA ASP A 164 -28.17 11.32 5.10
C ASP A 164 -26.89 12.13 5.39
N GLY A 165 -27.06 13.35 5.89
CA GLY A 165 -25.97 14.25 6.23
C GLY A 165 -25.17 13.80 7.45
N LEU A 166 -25.79 13.08 8.40
CA LEU A 166 -25.07 12.47 9.52
C LEU A 166 -24.20 11.31 9.03
N LEU A 167 -24.73 10.51 8.11
CA LEU A 167 -23.96 9.43 7.49
C LEU A 167 -22.80 9.98 6.64
N HIS A 168 -23.02 11.02 5.83
CA HIS A 168 -21.94 11.67 5.08
C HIS A 168 -20.85 12.21 6.01
N ASN A 169 -21.23 12.94 7.05
CA ASN A 169 -20.27 13.46 8.03
C ASN A 169 -19.56 12.33 8.78
N HIS A 170 -20.27 11.24 9.10
CA HIS A 170 -19.67 10.08 9.73
C HIS A 170 -18.62 9.45 8.80
N LEU A 171 -18.99 9.14 7.56
CA LEU A 171 -18.12 8.52 6.55
C LEU A 171 -16.91 9.41 6.20
N ALA A 172 -17.10 10.73 6.06
CA ALA A 172 -16.01 11.68 5.79
C ALA A 172 -14.99 11.75 6.93
N ASN A 173 -15.42 11.44 8.17
CA ASN A 173 -14.55 11.37 9.34
C ASN A 173 -14.01 9.96 9.61
N LEU A 174 -14.45 8.94 8.85
CA LEU A 174 -13.84 7.62 8.92
C LEU A 174 -12.52 7.65 8.17
N THR A 175 -11.42 7.54 8.91
CA THR A 175 -10.12 7.29 8.30
C THR A 175 -10.03 5.84 7.87
N SER A 176 -9.14 5.53 6.92
CA SER A 176 -8.90 4.15 6.44
C SER A 176 -8.58 3.16 7.58
N GLY A 177 -8.04 3.66 8.70
CA GLY A 177 -7.78 2.86 9.90
C GLY A 177 -9.04 2.40 10.65
N VAL A 178 -10.18 3.10 10.50
CA VAL A 178 -11.44 2.77 11.17
C VAL A 178 -12.33 1.88 10.30
N THR A 179 -12.26 2.03 8.98
CA THR A 179 -13.09 1.26 8.04
C THR A 179 -12.65 -0.18 7.85
N SER A 180 -11.48 -0.58 8.39
CA SER A 180 -10.87 -1.91 8.17
C SER A 180 -10.79 -2.29 6.68
N GLN A 181 -10.67 -1.29 5.80
CA GLN A 181 -10.50 -1.46 4.35
C GLN A 181 -9.02 -1.61 3.99
#